data_AF-A0A1T4TBF2-F1
#
_entry.id   AF-A0A1T4TBF2-F1
#
_cell.length_a   1.000
_cell.length_b   1.000
_cell.length_c   1.000
_cell.angle_alpha   90.00
_cell.angle_beta   90.00
_cell.angle_gamma   90.00
#
_symmetry.space_group_name_H-M   'P 1'
#
loop_
_entity.id
_entity.type
_entity.pdbx_description
1 polymer ?
#
loop_
_entity_poly.entity_id
_entity_poly.type
_entity_poly.pdbx_seq_one_letter_code
_entity_poly.pdbx_strand_id
1 'polypeptide(L)'
;MIFRHSYSDPFRRERPATRHGIDQVLAGNQAQIQANQASYMAQVARNNQQVAQWNAQRALQQGQVQQDLQRQKTAQAIGQQRAALASQGGDINSGSSVDLVGDTARSGEFSAQTIGNDAQARAYKYLLDANTAAGQASLYDTQASNVWSTYRNNLLADGIKSGASLLGKYV
;
A
#
# COMPACT_ATOMS: atom_id res chain seq x y z
N MET A 1 -61.26 10.74 51.74
CA MET A 1 -60.29 11.65 51.09
C MET A 1 -58.89 11.17 51.44
N ILE A 2 -58.17 10.57 50.50
CA ILE A 2 -56.78 10.11 50.70
C ILE A 2 -55.97 10.73 49.55
N PHE A 3 -55.32 11.86 49.83
CA PHE A 3 -54.41 12.52 48.89
C PHE A 3 -53.07 11.78 48.89
N ARG A 4 -52.78 11.01 47.83
CA ARG A 4 -51.42 10.52 47.58
C ARG A 4 -50.59 11.69 47.05
N HIS A 5 -49.73 12.25 47.89
CA HIS A 5 -48.67 13.16 47.48
C HIS A 5 -47.67 12.37 46.62
N SER A 6 -47.66 12.61 45.31
CA SER A 6 -46.57 12.18 44.43
C SER A 6 -45.40 13.13 44.68
N TYR A 7 -44.33 12.64 45.32
CA TYR A 7 -43.06 13.34 45.32
C TYR A 7 -42.48 13.26 43.90
N SER A 8 -42.52 14.38 43.18
CA SER A 8 -41.70 14.61 42.00
C SER A 8 -40.24 14.70 42.44
N ASP A 9 -39.43 13.71 42.06
CA ASP A 9 -37.99 13.67 42.36
C ASP A 9 -37.28 14.96 41.89
N PRO A 10 -36.70 15.78 42.78
CA PRO A 10 -36.00 17.01 42.42
C PRO A 10 -34.59 16.78 41.84
N PHE A 11 -34.21 15.52 41.56
CA PHE A 11 -32.89 15.14 41.07
C PHE A 11 -32.82 14.83 39.58
N ARG A 12 -33.85 15.15 38.78
CA ARG A 12 -33.62 15.50 37.37
C ARG A 12 -32.93 16.87 37.32
N ARG A 13 -31.68 16.91 37.77
CA ARG A 13 -30.78 18.04 37.48
C ARG A 13 -30.64 18.06 35.96
N GLU A 14 -31.41 18.94 35.32
CA GLU A 14 -31.14 19.36 33.96
C GLU A 14 -29.64 19.68 33.89
N ARG A 15 -28.90 18.87 33.13
CA ARG A 15 -27.46 19.11 32.95
C ARG A 15 -27.34 20.52 32.35
N PRO A 16 -26.65 21.47 33.02
CA PRO A 16 -26.61 22.85 32.55
C PRO A 16 -26.00 22.91 31.16
N ALA A 17 -26.60 23.71 30.27
CA ALA A 17 -26.22 23.88 28.86
C ALA A 17 -24.73 24.19 28.62
N THR A 18 -24.02 24.68 29.65
CA THR A 18 -22.56 24.90 29.65
C THR A 18 -21.72 23.62 29.56
N ARG A 19 -22.20 22.44 30.01
CA ARG A 19 -21.46 21.17 29.80
C ARG A 19 -21.47 20.73 28.33
N HIS A 20 -22.57 20.96 27.61
CA HIS A 20 -22.69 20.58 26.19
C HIS A 20 -21.65 21.28 25.30
N GLY A 21 -21.39 22.58 25.50
CA GLY A 21 -20.39 23.31 24.71
C GLY A 21 -18.96 22.80 24.93
N ILE A 22 -18.62 22.42 26.16
CA ILE A 22 -17.29 21.91 26.52
C ILE A 22 -17.10 20.49 25.93
N ASP A 23 -18.13 19.65 26.01
CA ASP A 23 -18.13 18.30 25.44
C ASP A 23 -18.02 18.32 23.90
N GLN A 24 -18.64 19.30 23.22
CA GLN A 24 -18.55 19.49 21.76
C GLN A 24 -17.18 19.98 21.29
N VAL A 25 -16.53 20.87 22.04
CA VAL A 25 -15.15 21.34 21.76
C VAL A 25 -14.16 20.21 21.96
N LEU A 26 -14.31 19.43 23.03
CA LEU A 26 -13.45 18.28 23.30
C LEU A 26 -13.61 17.19 22.22
N ALA A 27 -14.84 16.93 21.78
CA ALA A 27 -15.13 16.01 20.68
C ALA A 27 -14.56 16.50 19.33
N GLY A 28 -14.56 17.81 19.08
CA GLY A 28 -13.99 18.41 17.87
C GLY A 28 -12.47 18.30 17.82
N ASN A 29 -11.81 18.59 18.94
CA ASN A 29 -10.36 18.39 19.08
C ASN A 29 -9.98 16.91 18.91
N GLN A 30 -10.77 15.99 19.47
CA GLN A 30 -10.55 14.55 19.33
C GLN A 30 -10.72 14.08 17.87
N ALA A 31 -11.74 14.57 17.17
CA ALA A 31 -11.96 14.29 15.75
C ALA A 31 -10.81 14.82 14.88
N GLN A 32 -10.31 16.02 15.16
CA GLN A 32 -9.17 16.59 14.46
C GLN A 32 -7.89 15.77 14.67
N ILE A 33 -7.61 15.33 15.90
CA ILE A 33 -6.44 14.48 16.20
C ILE A 33 -6.54 13.16 15.44
N GLN A 34 -7.71 12.51 15.44
CA GLN A 34 -7.93 11.26 14.71
C GLN A 34 -7.77 11.44 13.18
N ALA A 35 -8.31 12.52 12.61
CA ALA A 35 -8.17 12.81 11.19
C ALA A 35 -6.71 13.09 10.80
N ASN A 36 -5.97 13.82 11.63
CA ASN A 36 -4.54 14.08 11.42
C ASN A 36 -3.71 12.80 11.50
N GLN A 37 -4.00 11.93 12.48
CA GLN A 37 -3.33 10.64 12.61
C GLN A 37 -3.60 9.75 11.38
N ALA A 38 -4.86 9.65 10.94
CA ALA A 38 -5.21 8.90 9.75
C ALA A 38 -4.52 9.46 8.50
N SER A 39 -4.51 10.79 8.33
CA SER A 39 -3.81 11.44 7.20
C SER A 39 -2.31 11.17 7.20
N TYR A 40 -1.67 11.14 8.37
CA TYR A 40 -0.27 10.77 8.50
C TYR A 40 -0.04 9.31 8.10
N MET A 41 -0.87 8.38 8.57
CA MET A 41 -0.78 6.96 8.19
C MET A 41 -1.00 6.77 6.68
N ALA A 42 -1.90 7.55 6.07
CA ALA A 42 -2.07 7.57 4.63
C ALA A 42 -0.78 8.00 3.91
N GLN A 43 -0.12 9.05 4.40
CA GLN A 43 1.15 9.53 3.83
C GLN A 43 2.28 8.48 3.97
N VAL A 44 2.39 7.82 5.12
CA VAL A 44 3.33 6.71 5.33
C VAL A 44 3.05 5.58 4.33
N ALA A 45 1.79 5.20 4.14
CA ALA A 45 1.41 4.17 3.19
C ALA A 45 1.73 4.57 1.74
N ARG A 46 1.52 5.83 1.34
CA ARG A 46 1.94 6.34 0.01
C ARG A 46 3.46 6.33 -0.17
N ASN A 47 4.22 6.62 0.88
CA ASN A 47 5.68 6.52 0.82
C ASN A 47 6.12 5.06 0.66
N ASN A 48 5.49 4.13 1.38
CA ASN A 48 5.74 2.69 1.23
C ASN A 48 5.41 2.21 -0.19
N GLN A 49 4.30 2.68 -0.77
CA GLN A 49 3.95 2.42 -2.16
C GLN A 49 5.07 2.87 -3.13
N GLN A 50 5.56 4.10 -2.98
CA GLN A 50 6.63 4.63 -3.84
C GLN A 50 7.93 3.83 -3.70
N VAL A 51 8.33 3.50 -2.47
CA VAL A 51 9.51 2.68 -2.20
C VAL A 51 9.38 1.31 -2.86
N ALA A 52 8.21 0.67 -2.75
CA ALA A 52 7.94 -0.60 -3.39
C ALA A 52 7.99 -0.51 -4.93
N GLN A 53 7.46 0.56 -5.52
CA GLN A 53 7.59 0.81 -6.97
C GLN A 53 9.05 1.00 -7.41
N TRP A 54 9.85 1.75 -6.65
CA TRP A 54 11.29 1.89 -6.93
C TRP A 54 12.03 0.57 -6.80
N ASN A 55 11.70 -0.25 -5.80
CA ASN A 55 12.27 -1.59 -5.65
C ASN A 55 11.91 -2.49 -6.84
N ALA A 56 10.67 -2.40 -7.36
CA ALA A 56 10.26 -3.12 -8.56
C ALA A 56 11.11 -2.72 -9.77
N GLN A 57 11.26 -1.41 -10.02
CA GLN A 57 12.08 -0.89 -11.12
C GLN A 57 13.54 -1.31 -10.98
N ARG A 58 14.09 -1.22 -9.78
CA ARG A 58 15.47 -1.65 -9.48
C ARG A 58 15.65 -3.14 -9.73
N ALA A 59 14.70 -3.98 -9.35
CA ALA A 59 14.75 -5.42 -9.60
C ALA A 59 14.82 -5.73 -11.11
N LEU A 60 14.02 -5.02 -11.92
CA LEU A 60 14.05 -5.15 -13.38
C LEU A 60 15.39 -4.70 -13.97
N GLN A 61 15.90 -3.52 -13.56
CA GLN A 61 17.20 -3.02 -14.02
C GLN A 61 18.34 -3.97 -13.66
N GLN A 62 18.36 -4.48 -12.43
CA GLN A 62 19.34 -5.48 -12.00
C GLN A 62 19.22 -6.77 -12.81
N GLY A 63 18.00 -7.21 -13.10
CA GLY A 63 17.74 -8.33 -14.00
C GLY A 63 18.40 -8.12 -15.36
N GLN A 64 18.10 -7.00 -16.01
CA GLN A 64 18.63 -6.68 -17.33
C GLN A 64 20.18 -6.69 -17.36
N VAL A 65 20.82 -6.06 -16.38
CA VAL A 65 22.29 -6.09 -16.24
C VAL A 65 22.82 -7.52 -16.09
N GLN A 66 22.14 -8.37 -15.32
CA GLN A 66 22.53 -9.77 -15.14
C GLN A 66 22.32 -10.59 -16.42
N GLN A 67 21.26 -10.32 -17.19
CA GLN A 67 21.04 -10.96 -18.49
C GLN A 67 22.16 -10.63 -19.47
N ASP A 68 22.55 -9.35 -19.54
CA ASP A 68 23.64 -8.91 -20.42
C ASP A 68 24.98 -9.52 -20.00
N LEU A 69 25.26 -9.58 -18.70
CA LEU A 69 26.43 -10.26 -18.18
C LEU A 69 26.43 -11.76 -18.52
N GLN A 70 25.28 -12.42 -18.43
CA GLN A 70 25.15 -13.84 -18.78
C GLN A 70 25.41 -14.07 -20.27
N ARG A 71 24.85 -13.22 -21.14
CA ARG A 71 25.10 -13.28 -22.59
C ARG A 71 26.57 -13.04 -22.92
N GLN A 72 27.24 -12.12 -22.23
CA GLN A 72 28.68 -11.89 -22.39
C GLN A 72 29.49 -13.13 -21.98
N LYS A 73 29.16 -13.77 -20.85
CA LYS A 73 29.81 -15.03 -20.43
C LYS A 73 29.62 -16.14 -21.47
N THR A 74 28.41 -16.29 -22.01
CA THR A 74 28.13 -17.24 -23.08
C THR A 74 28.94 -16.93 -24.34
N ALA A 75 29.03 -15.66 -24.75
CA ALA A 75 29.83 -15.26 -25.90
C ALA A 75 31.32 -15.57 -25.71
N GLN A 76 31.85 -15.35 -24.50
CA GLN A 76 33.24 -15.71 -24.16
C GLN A 76 33.46 -17.23 -24.22
N ALA A 77 32.54 -18.02 -23.68
CA ALA A 77 32.61 -19.49 -23.74
C ALA A 77 32.59 -19.99 -25.20
N ILE A 78 31.70 -19.45 -26.03
CA ILE A 78 31.64 -19.76 -27.47
C ILE A 78 32.96 -19.38 -28.16
N GLY A 79 33.52 -18.21 -27.84
CA GLY A 79 34.81 -17.77 -28.37
C GLY A 79 35.95 -18.74 -28.02
N GLN A 80 36.00 -19.20 -26.77
CA GLN A 80 36.96 -20.21 -26.31
C GLN A 80 36.76 -21.55 -27.01
N GLN A 81 35.52 -22.01 -27.16
CA GLN A 81 35.19 -23.25 -27.89
C GLN A 81 35.66 -23.16 -29.35
N ARG A 82 35.38 -22.05 -30.04
CA ARG A 82 35.83 -21.82 -31.43
C ARG A 82 37.35 -21.81 -31.54
N ALA A 83 38.05 -21.14 -30.62
CA ALA A 83 39.51 -21.11 -30.61
C ALA A 83 40.11 -22.51 -30.36
N ALA A 84 39.53 -23.28 -29.43
CA ALA A 84 39.96 -24.64 -29.14
C ALA A 84 39.75 -25.56 -30.35
N LEU A 85 38.59 -25.50 -31.00
CA LEU A 85 38.29 -26.26 -32.22
C LEU A 85 39.27 -25.92 -33.35
N ALA A 86 39.56 -24.63 -33.55
CA ALA A 86 40.55 -24.20 -34.53
C ALA A 86 41.97 -24.70 -34.21
N SER A 87 42.35 -24.77 -32.93
CA SER A 87 43.67 -25.24 -32.50
C SER A 87 43.86 -26.75 -32.64
N GLN A 88 42.79 -27.54 -32.58
CA GLN A 88 42.85 -29.01 -32.68
C GLN A 88 42.97 -29.50 -34.13
N GLY A 89 43.00 -28.60 -35.12
CA GLY A 89 43.08 -28.95 -36.54
C GLY A 89 41.85 -29.71 -37.06
N GLY A 90 40.79 -29.80 -36.25
CA GLY A 90 39.53 -30.42 -36.59
C GLY A 90 38.74 -29.53 -37.53
N ASP A 91 38.09 -30.15 -38.52
CA ASP A 91 37.19 -29.45 -39.43
C ASP A 91 36.11 -28.73 -38.61
N ILE A 92 36.22 -27.40 -38.51
CA ILE A 92 35.28 -26.53 -37.77
C ILE A 92 33.86 -26.68 -38.34
N ASN A 93 33.74 -27.24 -39.55
CA ASN A 93 32.51 -27.51 -40.26
C ASN A 93 31.98 -28.94 -40.09
N SER A 94 32.60 -29.79 -39.26
CA SER A 94 32.01 -31.09 -38.91
C SER A 94 30.79 -30.85 -38.01
N GLY A 95 29.67 -31.53 -38.29
CA GLY A 95 28.37 -31.27 -37.65
C GLY A 95 28.45 -31.20 -36.12
N SER A 96 29.27 -32.06 -35.49
CA SER A 96 29.45 -32.10 -34.03
C SER A 96 30.06 -30.83 -33.42
N SER A 97 30.89 -30.09 -34.15
CA SER A 97 31.52 -28.85 -33.66
C SER A 97 30.58 -27.65 -33.73
N VAL A 98 29.75 -27.59 -34.78
CA VAL A 98 28.71 -26.58 -34.96
C VAL A 98 27.57 -26.78 -33.95
N ASP A 99 27.19 -28.05 -33.73
CA ASP A 99 26.14 -28.41 -32.78
C ASP A 99 26.51 -28.01 -31.34
N LEU A 100 27.76 -28.24 -30.91
CA LEU A 100 28.24 -27.88 -29.57
C LEU A 100 28.17 -26.37 -29.29
N VAL A 101 28.59 -25.54 -30.26
CA VAL A 101 28.53 -24.08 -30.14
C VAL A 101 27.08 -23.60 -30.15
N GLY A 102 26.24 -24.21 -30.99
CA GLY A 102 24.80 -23.93 -31.04
C GLY A 102 24.09 -24.25 -29.72
N ASP A 103 24.40 -25.39 -29.11
CA ASP A 103 23.85 -25.79 -27.81
C ASP A 103 24.33 -24.87 -26.68
N THR A 104 25.58 -24.43 -26.73
CA THR A 104 26.13 -23.45 -25.77
C THR A 104 25.41 -22.10 -25.90
N ALA A 105 25.16 -21.63 -27.12
CA ALA A 105 24.39 -20.41 -27.36
C ALA A 105 22.95 -20.53 -26.85
N ARG A 106 22.28 -21.67 -27.15
CA ARG A 106 20.91 -21.94 -26.71
C ARG A 106 20.80 -21.98 -25.18
N SER A 107 21.71 -22.70 -24.53
CA SER A 107 21.78 -22.81 -23.06
C SER A 107 22.05 -21.46 -22.39
N GLY A 108 22.93 -20.65 -23.00
CA GLY A 108 23.21 -19.30 -22.54
C GLY A 108 22.02 -18.36 -22.62
N GLU A 109 21.29 -18.36 -23.73
CA GLU A 109 20.08 -17.55 -23.86
C GLU A 109 18.97 -18.02 -22.93
N PHE A 110 18.78 -19.34 -22.76
CA PHE A 110 17.84 -19.86 -21.76
C PHE A 110 18.19 -19.39 -20.34
N SER A 111 19.47 -19.40 -19.98
CA SER A 111 19.95 -18.88 -18.69
C SER A 111 19.69 -17.38 -18.55
N ALA A 112 19.92 -16.61 -19.60
CA ALA A 112 19.61 -15.18 -19.61
C ALA A 112 18.09 -14.93 -19.48
N GLN A 113 17.25 -15.69 -20.17
CA GLN A 113 15.80 -15.59 -20.04
C GLN A 113 15.32 -15.95 -18.62
N THR A 114 15.92 -16.97 -18.01
CA THR A 114 15.62 -17.36 -16.62
C THR A 114 15.90 -16.22 -15.64
N ILE A 115 17.06 -15.55 -15.76
CA ILE A 115 17.40 -14.35 -14.98
C ILE A 115 16.35 -13.25 -15.16
N GLY A 116 15.89 -13.03 -16.40
CA GLY A 116 14.84 -12.06 -16.71
C GLY A 116 13.51 -12.40 -16.03
N ASN A 117 13.09 -13.66 -16.10
CA ASN A 117 11.87 -14.15 -15.46
C ASN A 117 11.93 -13.99 -13.93
N ASP A 118 13.06 -14.33 -13.31
CA ASP A 118 13.26 -14.16 -11.86
C ASP A 118 13.23 -12.67 -11.46
N ALA A 119 13.79 -11.80 -12.28
CA ALA A 119 13.72 -10.35 -12.06
C ALA A 119 12.28 -9.82 -12.17
N GLN A 120 11.51 -10.30 -13.16
CA GLN A 120 10.09 -9.98 -13.31
C GLN A 120 9.26 -10.48 -12.12
N ALA A 121 9.50 -11.70 -11.64
CA ALA A 121 8.82 -12.25 -10.47
C ALA A 121 9.10 -11.42 -9.21
N ARG A 122 10.36 -11.01 -9.00
CA ARG A 122 10.74 -10.10 -7.90
C ARG A 122 10.04 -8.74 -8.03
N ALA A 123 10.03 -8.17 -9.23
CA ALA A 123 9.36 -6.89 -9.49
C ALA A 123 7.85 -6.98 -9.24
N TYR A 124 7.20 -8.05 -9.68
CA TYR A 124 5.78 -8.29 -9.46
C TYR A 124 5.43 -8.36 -7.96
N LYS A 125 6.26 -9.04 -7.16
CA LYS A 125 6.08 -9.06 -5.70
C LYS A 125 6.10 -7.64 -5.11
N TYR A 126 7.06 -6.82 -5.50
CA TYR A 126 7.11 -5.42 -5.04
C TYR A 126 5.91 -4.60 -5.52
N LEU A 127 5.39 -4.85 -6.72
CA LEU A 127 4.16 -4.19 -7.19
C LEU A 127 2.93 -4.61 -6.40
N LEU A 128 2.86 -5.87 -5.94
CA LEU A 128 1.80 -6.32 -5.02
C LEU A 128 1.88 -5.58 -3.67
N ASP A 129 3.09 -5.43 -3.13
CA ASP A 129 3.31 -4.65 -1.91
C ASP A 129 2.90 -3.18 -2.11
N ALA A 130 3.23 -2.60 -3.27
CA ALA A 130 2.81 -1.24 -3.63
C ALA A 130 1.28 -1.09 -3.71
N ASN A 131 0.59 -2.05 -4.32
CA ASN A 131 -0.88 -2.04 -4.41
C ASN A 131 -1.53 -2.17 -3.03
N THR A 132 -0.97 -3.01 -2.16
CA THR A 132 -1.44 -3.14 -0.78
C THR A 132 -1.27 -1.83 -0.02
N ALA A 133 -0.12 -1.18 -0.14
CA ALA A 133 0.14 0.12 0.47
C ALA A 133 -0.77 1.23 -0.09
N ALA A 134 -1.05 1.21 -1.41
CA ALA A 134 -2.00 2.13 -2.04
C ALA A 134 -3.43 1.95 -1.47
N GLY A 135 -3.87 0.70 -1.30
CA GLY A 135 -5.15 0.38 -0.66
C GLY A 135 -5.22 0.90 0.78
N GLN A 136 -4.16 0.68 1.57
CA GLN A 136 -4.06 1.22 2.93
C GLN A 136 -4.14 2.75 2.96
N ALA A 137 -3.43 3.43 2.05
CA ALA A 137 -3.49 4.88 1.94
C ALA A 137 -4.93 5.38 1.69
N SER A 138 -5.62 4.76 0.73
CA SER A 138 -7.01 5.10 0.41
C SER A 138 -7.97 4.86 1.58
N LEU A 139 -7.74 3.79 2.35
CA LEU A 139 -8.53 3.50 3.56
C LEU A 139 -8.33 4.58 4.63
N TYR A 140 -7.08 4.98 4.87
CA TYR A 140 -6.77 6.02 5.85
C TYR A 140 -7.29 7.40 5.43
N ASP A 141 -7.24 7.75 4.14
CA ASP A 141 -7.84 8.98 3.62
C ASP A 141 -9.37 9.00 3.81
N THR A 142 -10.01 7.84 3.58
CA THR A 142 -11.44 7.66 3.80
C THR A 142 -11.79 7.76 5.29
N GLN A 143 -10.99 7.16 6.18
CA GLN A 143 -11.14 7.28 7.62
C GLN A 143 -11.02 8.74 8.08
N ALA A 144 -10.00 9.47 7.60
CA ALA A 144 -9.82 10.89 7.91
C ALA A 144 -11.05 11.70 7.50
N SER A 145 -11.61 11.43 6.32
CA SER A 145 -12.82 12.10 5.81
C SER A 145 -14.08 11.74 6.62
N ASN A 146 -14.23 10.48 7.01
CA ASN A 146 -15.38 9.98 7.78
C ASN A 146 -15.42 10.51 9.21
N VAL A 147 -14.26 10.75 9.83
CA VAL A 147 -14.17 11.34 11.18
C VAL A 147 -14.84 12.73 11.20
N TRP A 148 -14.57 13.56 10.18
CA TRP A 148 -15.20 14.88 10.05
C TRP A 148 -16.71 14.81 9.78
N SER A 149 -17.15 13.86 8.95
CA SER A 149 -18.57 13.63 8.67
C SER A 149 -19.33 13.21 9.93
N THR A 150 -18.76 12.28 10.70
CA THR A 150 -19.34 11.78 11.94
C THR A 150 -19.43 12.87 13.01
N TYR A 151 -18.37 13.67 13.17
CA TYR A 151 -18.37 14.82 14.07
C TYR A 151 -19.49 15.81 13.73
N ARG A 152 -19.63 16.18 12.45
CA ARG A 152 -20.69 17.08 11.98
C ARG A 152 -22.09 16.54 12.25
N ASN A 153 -22.33 15.26 11.96
CA ASN A 153 -23.62 14.62 12.19
C ASN A 153 -24.01 14.60 13.68
N ASN A 154 -23.03 14.36 14.57
CA ASN A 154 -23.25 14.40 16.01
C ASN A 154 -23.62 15.81 16.50
N LEU A 155 -22.95 16.86 16.00
CA LEU A 155 -23.31 18.25 16.32
C LEU A 155 -24.74 18.61 15.90
N LEU A 156 -25.16 18.19 14.69
CA LEU A 156 -26.53 18.44 14.20
C LEU A 156 -27.58 17.68 15.02
N ALA A 157 -27.31 16.43 15.37
CA ALA A 157 -28.20 15.61 16.20
C ALA A 157 -28.39 16.20 17.61
N ASP A 158 -27.32 16.70 18.23
CA ASP A 158 -27.40 17.35 19.54
C ASP A 158 -28.13 18.70 19.48
N GLY A 159 -27.99 19.45 18.38
CA GLY A 159 -28.78 20.66 18.11
C GLY A 159 -30.28 20.37 18.00
N ILE A 160 -30.67 19.32 17.27
CA ILE A 160 -32.07 18.90 17.12
C ILE A 160 -32.66 18.43 18.45
N LYS A 161 -31.93 17.62 19.23
CA LYS A 161 -32.37 17.17 20.57
C LYS A 161 -32.57 18.33 21.54
N SER A 162 -31.68 19.32 21.51
CA SER A 162 -31.81 20.53 22.34
C SER A 162 -33.01 21.38 21.92
N GLY A 163 -33.25 21.57 20.62
CA GLY A 163 -34.41 22.30 20.11
C GLY A 163 -35.76 21.62 20.42
N ALA A 164 -35.84 20.29 20.30
CA ALA A 164 -37.03 19.53 20.64
C ALA A 164 -37.37 19.59 22.15
N SER A 165 -36.35 19.62 23.01
CA SER A 165 -36.55 19.78 24.46
C SER A 165 -37.06 21.16 24.87
N LEU A 166 -36.86 22.19 24.05
CA LEU A 166 -37.40 23.53 24.30
C LEU A 166 -38.85 23.64 23.84
N LEU A 167 -39.21 23.06 22.69
CA LEU A 167 -40.58 23.07 22.18
C LEU A 167 -41.56 22.26 23.05
N GLY A 168 -41.11 21.14 23.63
CA GLY A 168 -41.92 20.34 24.56
C GLY A 168 -42.14 20.95 25.94
N LYS A 169 -41.53 22.11 26.26
CA LYS A 169 -41.76 22.84 27.50
C LYS A 169 -42.79 23.98 27.36
N TYR A 170 -43.25 24.27 26.15
CA TYR A 170 -44.23 25.34 25.85
C TYR A 170 -45.58 24.81 25.34
N VAL A 171 -45.86 23.50 25.47
CA VAL A 171 -47.17 22.85 25.27
C VAL A 171 -47.52 22.13 26.56
#